data_AF-A0A919PK08-F1
#
_entry.id   AF-A0A919PK08-F1
#
_cell.length_a   1.000
_cell.length_b   1.000
_cell.length_c   1.000
_cell.angle_alpha   90.00
_cell.angle_beta   90.00
_cell.angle_gamma   90.00
#
_symmetry.space_group_name_H-M   'P 1'
#
loop_
_entity.id
_entity.type
_entity.pdbx_description
1 polymer ?
#
loop_
_entity_poly.entity_id
_entity_poly.type
_entity_poly.pdbx_seq_one_letter_code
_entity_poly.pdbx_strand_id
1 'polypeptide(L)'
;MRLQDLHADHGLLRLLREKGGTMRWQPISLDLATSLTQHAAVRGAVLPTDPLLRYRNGNALTGRRYDELWRRIGAHLPWVATQGISTHWLRHTTLTWVERHFGYGVARAYAGHTDTTGPATTTYIRADLQAVATALAAMTGRPHPLAQPIDGRRVV
;
A
#
# COMPACT_ATOMS: atom_id res chain seq x y z
N MET A 1 -12.69 -0.63 -1.99
CA MET A 1 -12.01 -1.72 -1.26
C MET A 1 -12.99 -2.37 -0.32
N ARG A 2 -13.22 -3.67 -0.53
CA ARG A 2 -14.14 -4.51 0.22
C ARG A 2 -13.38 -5.54 1.04
N LEU A 3 -14.04 -6.23 1.96
CA LEU A 3 -13.43 -7.27 2.78
C LEU A 3 -12.80 -8.38 1.93
N GLN A 4 -13.48 -8.80 0.86
CA GLN A 4 -12.98 -9.79 -0.12
C GLN A 4 -11.74 -9.35 -0.90
N ASP A 5 -11.34 -8.07 -0.81
CA ASP A 5 -10.13 -7.59 -1.46
C ASP A 5 -8.87 -7.82 -0.60
N LEU A 6 -9.04 -8.20 0.69
CA LEU A 6 -7.94 -8.50 1.61
C LEU A 6 -7.63 -9.99 1.63
N HIS A 7 -6.40 -10.33 1.24
CA HIS A 7 -5.84 -11.68 1.32
C HIS A 7 -4.77 -11.70 2.41
N ALA A 8 -5.23 -11.78 3.67
CA ALA A 8 -4.38 -11.57 4.83
C ALA A 8 -3.21 -12.58 4.92
N ASP A 9 -3.48 -13.85 4.64
CA ASP A 9 -2.47 -14.93 4.71
C ASP A 9 -1.34 -14.75 3.69
N HIS A 10 -1.60 -14.04 2.59
CA HIS A 10 -0.63 -13.78 1.53
C HIS A 10 0.00 -12.38 1.61
N GLY A 11 -0.44 -11.52 2.55
CA GLY A 11 0.00 -10.14 2.62
C GLY A 11 -0.41 -9.31 1.39
N LEU A 12 -1.58 -9.57 0.82
CA LEU A 12 -2.02 -8.94 -0.43
C LEU A 12 -3.33 -8.17 -0.27
N LEU A 13 -3.40 -7.00 -0.91
CA LEU A 13 -4.62 -6.25 -1.15
C LEU A 13 -4.92 -6.14 -2.64
N ARG A 14 -6.16 -6.45 -3.03
CA ARG A 14 -6.66 -6.20 -4.38
C ARG A 14 -7.15 -4.77 -4.49
N LEU A 15 -6.49 -3.97 -5.33
CA LEU A 15 -6.86 -2.59 -5.59
C LEU A 15 -7.48 -2.47 -6.99
N LEU A 16 -8.71 -1.98 -7.03
CA LEU A 16 -9.41 -1.63 -8.28
C LEU A 16 -9.19 -0.15 -8.58
N ARG A 17 -8.80 0.19 -9.81
CA ARG A 17 -8.85 1.57 -10.29
C ARG A 17 -10.23 1.86 -10.88
N GLU A 18 -10.94 2.80 -10.26
CA GLU A 18 -12.26 3.26 -10.73
C GLU A 18 -12.19 3.84 -12.15
N LYS A 19 -11.06 4.48 -12.51
CA LYS A 19 -10.81 5.02 -13.85
C LYS A 19 -9.94 4.04 -14.65
N GLY A 20 -10.56 3.29 -15.55
CA GLY A 20 -9.88 2.40 -16.51
C GLY A 20 -9.93 0.91 -16.20
N GLY A 21 -10.70 0.47 -15.20
CA GLY A 21 -11.03 -0.96 -14.97
C GLY A 21 -9.85 -1.87 -14.63
N THR A 22 -8.67 -1.31 -14.35
CA THR A 22 -7.46 -2.09 -14.08
C THR A 22 -7.44 -2.52 -12.61
N MET A 23 -7.33 -3.85 -12.42
CA MET A 23 -7.13 -4.49 -11.11
C MET A 23 -5.63 -4.71 -10.90
N ARG A 24 -5.14 -4.46 -9.67
CA ARG A 24 -3.77 -4.78 -9.29
C ARG A 24 -3.70 -5.40 -7.90
N TRP A 25 -2.70 -6.24 -7.69
CA TRP A 25 -2.29 -6.71 -6.37
C TRP A 25 -1.28 -5.75 -5.75
N GLN A 26 -1.48 -5.40 -4.48
CA GLN A 26 -0.58 -4.57 -3.69
C GLN A 26 -0.09 -5.39 -2.49
N PRO A 27 1.21 -5.70 -2.41
CA PRO A 27 1.81 -6.24 -1.20
C PRO A 27 1.64 -5.29 -0.02
N ILE A 28 1.32 -5.86 1.14
CA ILE A 28 1.22 -5.20 2.44
C ILE A 28 1.86 -6.07 3.52
N SER A 29 2.36 -5.46 4.60
CA SER A 29 2.92 -6.24 5.69
C SER A 29 1.83 -7.09 6.35
N LEU A 30 2.21 -8.24 6.90
CA LEU A 30 1.27 -9.11 7.63
C LEU A 30 0.70 -8.42 8.88
N ASP A 31 1.47 -7.52 9.50
CA ASP A 31 0.99 -6.66 10.60
C ASP A 31 -0.14 -5.73 10.14
N LEU A 32 0.00 -5.13 8.95
CA LEU A 32 -1.05 -4.29 8.36
C LEU A 32 -2.27 -5.14 7.97
N ALA A 33 -2.06 -6.32 7.40
CA ALA A 33 -3.14 -7.24 7.08
C ALA A 33 -3.94 -7.63 8.34
N THR A 34 -3.26 -7.98 9.42
CA THR A 34 -3.86 -8.30 10.72
C THR A 34 -4.65 -7.11 11.26
N SER A 35 -4.06 -5.91 11.23
CA SER A 35 -4.71 -4.68 11.70
C SER A 35 -5.96 -4.34 10.89
N LEU A 36 -5.95 -4.57 9.57
CA LEU A 36 -7.10 -4.35 8.70
C LEU A 36 -8.22 -5.36 8.98
N THR A 37 -7.89 -6.65 9.17
CA THR A 37 -8.85 -7.69 9.55
C THR A 37 -9.51 -7.36 10.89
N GLN A 38 -8.71 -7.00 11.90
CA GLN A 38 -9.21 -6.61 13.21
C GLN A 38 -10.09 -5.35 13.13
N HIS A 39 -9.66 -4.34 12.36
CA HIS A 39 -10.47 -3.14 12.16
C HIS A 39 -11.82 -3.46 11.53
N ALA A 40 -11.86 -4.30 10.50
CA ALA A 40 -13.11 -4.70 9.84
C ALA A 40 -14.05 -5.43 10.81
N ALA A 41 -13.52 -6.39 11.58
CA ALA A 41 -14.28 -7.15 12.58
C ALA A 41 -14.84 -6.25 13.69
N VAL A 42 -14.00 -5.39 14.29
CA VAL A 42 -14.41 -4.44 15.35
C VAL A 42 -15.41 -3.39 14.84
N ARG A 43 -15.50 -3.20 13.51
CA ARG A 43 -16.47 -2.30 12.86
C ARG A 43 -17.68 -3.03 12.29
N GLY A 44 -17.84 -4.32 12.57
CA GLY A 44 -19.02 -5.11 12.20
C GLY A 44 -19.10 -5.47 10.72
N ALA A 45 -17.96 -5.56 10.01
CA ALA A 45 -17.95 -6.17 8.68
C ALA A 45 -18.13 -7.68 8.79
N VAL A 46 -19.07 -8.22 8.03
CA VAL A 46 -19.44 -9.64 8.00
C VAL A 46 -19.46 -10.16 6.56
N LEU A 47 -20.03 -9.39 5.64
CA LEU A 47 -20.17 -9.82 4.25
C LEU A 47 -18.88 -9.57 3.46
N PRO A 48 -18.53 -10.44 2.49
CA PRO A 48 -17.36 -10.22 1.62
C PRO A 48 -17.40 -8.87 0.89
N THR A 49 -18.59 -8.36 0.61
CA THR A 49 -18.86 -7.08 -0.07
C THR A 49 -18.85 -5.88 0.87
N ASP A 50 -18.71 -6.07 2.17
CA ASP A 50 -18.64 -4.97 3.12
C ASP A 50 -17.38 -4.12 2.88
N PRO A 51 -17.44 -2.79 3.09
CA PRO A 51 -16.24 -1.96 3.00
C PRO A 51 -15.19 -2.45 4.02
N LEU A 52 -13.92 -2.55 3.61
CA LEU A 52 -12.87 -2.97 4.55
C LEU A 52 -12.61 -1.90 5.62
N LEU A 53 -12.58 -0.64 5.21
CA LEU A 53 -12.40 0.50 6.09
C LEU A 53 -13.75 1.12 6.40
N ARG A 54 -14.23 0.94 7.63
CA ARG A 54 -15.54 1.45 8.09
C ARG A 54 -15.48 2.30 9.35
N TYR A 55 -16.40 3.26 9.44
CA TYR A 55 -16.72 3.98 10.66
C TYR A 55 -17.48 3.07 11.63
N ARG A 56 -17.61 3.48 12.89
CA ARG A 56 -18.36 2.73 13.92
C ARG A 56 -19.84 2.54 13.57
N ASN A 57 -20.40 3.44 12.75
CA ASN A 57 -21.78 3.35 12.25
C ASN A 57 -21.90 2.46 10.99
N GLY A 58 -20.86 1.71 10.62
CA GLY A 58 -20.88 0.81 9.47
C GLY A 58 -20.69 1.49 8.10
N ASN A 59 -20.66 2.83 8.02
CA ASN A 59 -20.42 3.52 6.76
C ASN A 59 -18.95 3.40 6.31
N ALA A 60 -18.72 3.38 5.00
CA ALA A 60 -17.37 3.35 4.45
C ALA A 60 -16.56 4.60 4.86
N LEU A 61 -15.26 4.43 5.12
CA LEU A 61 -14.35 5.56 5.32
C LEU A 61 -14.24 6.37 4.03
N THR A 62 -14.14 7.69 4.19
CA THR A 62 -13.93 8.65 3.11
C THR A 62 -12.59 9.35 3.26
N GLY A 63 -12.12 10.00 2.21
CA GLY A 63 -10.86 10.78 2.23
C GLY A 63 -10.80 11.79 3.39
N ARG A 64 -11.94 12.45 3.67
CA ARG A 64 -12.09 13.42 4.77
C ARG A 64 -11.69 12.88 6.14
N ARG A 65 -11.77 11.56 6.36
CA ARG A 65 -11.30 10.94 7.60
C ARG A 65 -9.80 11.15 7.82
N TYR A 66 -9.02 11.06 6.74
CA TYR A 66 -7.58 11.20 6.81
C TYR A 66 -7.17 12.67 6.99
N ASP A 67 -7.86 13.61 6.34
CA ASP A 67 -7.62 15.04 6.54
C ASP A 67 -7.84 15.43 8.02
N GLU A 68 -8.96 14.96 8.58
CA GLU A 68 -9.28 15.18 9.99
C GLU A 68 -8.29 14.48 10.94
N LEU A 69 -7.79 13.29 10.57
CA LEU A 69 -6.77 12.59 11.34
C LEU A 69 -5.49 13.43 11.42
N TRP A 70 -4.98 13.94 10.30
CA TRP A 70 -3.77 14.77 10.27
C TRP A 70 -3.97 16.09 11.00
N ARG A 71 -5.14 16.72 10.87
CA ARG A 71 -5.49 17.92 11.64
C ARG A 71 -5.41 17.67 13.14
N ARG A 72 -5.98 16.56 13.62
CA ARG A 72 -5.94 16.18 15.04
C ARG A 72 -4.54 15.84 15.52
N ILE A 73 -3.75 15.13 14.72
CA ILE A 73 -2.35 14.83 15.06
C ILE A 73 -1.55 16.13 15.16
N GLY A 74 -1.71 17.05 14.21
CA GLY A 74 -1.04 18.36 14.22
C GLY A 74 -1.38 19.23 15.44
N ALA A 75 -2.59 19.08 15.99
CA ALA A 75 -2.98 19.76 17.23
C ALA A 75 -2.24 19.25 18.47
N HIS A 76 -1.83 17.97 18.47
CA HIS A 76 -1.10 17.35 19.59
C HIS A 76 0.42 17.30 19.37
N LEU A 77 0.86 17.33 18.12
CA LEU A 77 2.26 17.28 17.70
C LEU A 77 2.53 18.45 16.76
N PRO A 78 2.89 19.65 17.28
CA PRO A 78 3.01 20.86 16.48
C PRO A 78 3.94 20.72 15.27
N TRP A 79 5.01 19.94 15.39
CA TRP A 79 5.94 19.69 14.28
C TRP A 79 5.28 19.03 13.06
N VAL A 80 4.23 18.22 13.26
CA VAL A 80 3.45 17.60 12.17
C VAL A 80 2.74 18.68 11.36
N ALA A 81 2.16 19.67 12.05
CA ALA A 81 1.51 20.81 11.41
C ALA A 81 2.54 21.71 10.71
N THR A 82 3.67 22.02 11.36
CA THR A 82 4.74 22.83 10.79
C THR A 82 5.32 22.23 9.52
N GLN A 83 5.48 20.91 9.46
CA GLN A 83 6.01 20.20 8.29
C GLN A 83 4.95 19.88 7.23
N GLY A 84 3.66 20.14 7.49
CA GLY A 84 2.57 19.85 6.56
C GLY A 84 2.40 18.35 6.28
N ILE A 85 2.65 17.49 7.27
CA ILE A 85 2.56 16.04 7.08
C ILE A 85 1.11 15.64 6.77
N SER A 86 0.96 14.83 5.72
CA SER A 86 -0.31 14.36 5.19
C SER A 86 -0.18 12.95 4.60
N THR A 87 -1.30 12.36 4.20
CA THR A 87 -1.29 11.07 3.48
C THR A 87 -0.52 11.17 2.15
N HIS A 88 -0.62 12.32 1.47
CA HIS A 88 0.13 12.58 0.24
C HIS A 88 1.64 12.68 0.53
N TRP A 89 2.02 13.35 1.62
CA TRP A 89 3.41 13.39 2.08
C TRP A 89 3.96 12.00 2.37
N LEU A 90 3.24 11.15 3.13
CA LEU A 90 3.66 9.77 3.41
C LEU A 90 3.85 8.96 2.14
N ARG A 91 2.94 9.12 1.16
CA ARG A 91 3.06 8.46 -0.14
C ARG A 91 4.34 8.89 -0.85
N HIS A 92 4.62 10.19 -0.93
CA HIS A 92 5.83 10.70 -1.56
C HIS A 92 7.09 10.16 -0.88
N THR A 93 7.18 10.26 0.43
CA THR A 93 8.34 9.78 1.20
C THR A 93 8.56 8.28 0.99
N THR A 94 7.49 7.49 0.98
CA THR A 94 7.55 6.04 0.70
C THR A 94 8.10 5.77 -0.70
N LEU A 95 7.55 6.43 -1.72
CA LEU A 95 7.97 6.20 -3.11
C LEU A 95 9.40 6.66 -3.37
N THR A 96 9.80 7.81 -2.81
CA THR A 96 11.18 8.29 -2.90
C THR A 96 12.15 7.33 -2.22
N TRP A 97 11.78 6.75 -1.07
CA TRP A 97 12.60 5.74 -0.42
C TRP A 97 12.75 4.50 -1.31
N VAL A 98 11.65 3.97 -1.84
CA VAL A 98 11.67 2.79 -2.73
C VAL A 98 12.52 3.06 -3.98
N GLU A 99 12.37 4.22 -4.61
CA GLU A 99 13.13 4.60 -5.80
C GLU A 99 14.64 4.62 -5.54
N ARG A 100 15.06 5.21 -4.41
CA ARG A 100 16.48 5.31 -4.04
C ARG A 100 17.15 3.96 -3.75
N HIS A 101 16.39 2.96 -3.30
CA HIS A 101 16.94 1.67 -2.86
C HIS A 101 16.70 0.52 -3.86
N PHE A 102 15.62 0.60 -4.65
CA PHE A 102 15.18 -0.46 -5.55
C PHE A 102 14.98 0.01 -7.00
N GLY A 103 15.20 1.29 -7.28
CA GLY A 103 15.13 1.88 -8.62
C GLY A 103 13.72 2.35 -9.03
N TYR A 104 13.69 3.14 -10.11
CA TYR A 104 12.48 3.77 -10.62
C TYR A 104 11.38 2.77 -11.03
N GLY A 105 11.76 1.64 -11.62
CA GLY A 105 10.79 0.61 -12.04
C GLY A 105 9.94 0.10 -10.87
N VAL A 106 10.60 -0.32 -9.79
CA VAL A 106 9.93 -0.82 -8.58
C VAL A 106 9.11 0.29 -7.91
N ALA A 107 9.62 1.53 -7.85
CA ALA A 107 8.86 2.65 -7.31
C ALA A 107 7.59 2.95 -8.11
N ARG A 108 7.67 2.88 -9.45
CA ARG A 108 6.54 3.09 -10.37
C ARG A 108 5.44 2.06 -10.16
N ALA A 109 5.79 0.78 -9.97
CA ALA A 109 4.81 -0.25 -9.67
C ALA A 109 4.37 -0.30 -8.20
N TYR A 110 5.21 0.14 -7.26
CA TYR A 110 4.80 0.36 -5.88
C TYR A 110 3.69 1.43 -5.81
N ALA A 111 3.82 2.50 -6.59
CA ALA A 111 2.78 3.49 -6.81
C ALA A 111 1.56 2.91 -7.56
N GLY A 112 1.80 1.79 -8.26
CA GLY A 112 0.96 1.00 -9.16
C GLY A 112 0.47 1.77 -10.37
N HIS A 113 1.44 2.41 -11.01
CA HIS A 113 1.40 2.72 -12.42
C HIS A 113 1.86 1.46 -13.18
N THR A 114 0.92 0.63 -13.63
CA THR A 114 1.19 -0.45 -14.59
C THR A 114 1.03 0.11 -16.00
N ASP A 115 1.92 -0.30 -16.91
CA ASP A 115 2.03 0.26 -18.26
C ASP A 115 0.72 0.19 -19.05
N THR A 116 0.03 1.32 -19.14
CA THR A 116 -0.97 1.57 -20.19
C THR A 116 -0.54 2.76 -21.07
N THR A 117 0.61 3.38 -20.78
CA THR A 117 1.15 4.57 -21.45
C THR A 117 2.69 4.61 -21.34
N GLY A 118 3.34 3.47 -21.60
CA GLY A 118 4.81 3.37 -21.75
C GLY A 118 5.16 2.92 -23.19
N PRO A 119 6.34 3.26 -23.73
CA PRO A 119 6.79 2.79 -25.04
C PRO A 119 6.66 1.27 -25.17
N ALA A 120 6.42 0.76 -26.38
CA ALA A 120 6.09 -0.64 -26.68
C ALA A 120 7.16 -1.68 -26.25
N THR A 121 8.28 -1.25 -25.65
CA THR A 121 9.36 -2.07 -25.11
C THR A 121 9.15 -2.53 -23.66
N THR A 122 8.08 -2.09 -22.97
CA THR A 122 7.84 -2.42 -21.55
C THR A 122 7.02 -3.70 -21.29
N THR A 123 6.68 -4.46 -22.34
CA THR A 123 5.70 -5.57 -22.31
C THR A 123 6.14 -6.83 -21.54
N TYR A 124 7.37 -6.91 -21.04
CA TYR A 124 7.93 -8.11 -20.37
C TYR A 124 8.00 -8.06 -18.83
N ILE A 125 7.34 -7.11 -18.18
CA ILE A 125 7.42 -6.95 -16.72
C ILE A 125 6.32 -7.76 -16.01
N ARG A 126 6.47 -9.10 -16.03
CA ARG A 126 5.93 -9.98 -14.97
C ARG A 126 6.73 -9.81 -13.65
N ALA A 127 7.81 -9.02 -13.70
CA ALA A 127 8.65 -8.62 -12.59
C ALA A 127 8.11 -7.36 -11.91
N ASP A 128 7.16 -7.46 -10.98
CA ASP A 128 7.01 -6.35 -10.01
C ASP A 128 6.33 -6.69 -8.70
N LEU A 129 5.46 -7.71 -8.63
CA LEU A 129 4.79 -8.02 -7.36
C LEU A 129 5.79 -8.47 -6.28
N GLN A 130 6.74 -9.32 -6.65
CA GLN A 130 7.81 -9.79 -5.76
C GLN A 130 8.82 -8.67 -5.44
N ALA A 131 9.15 -7.81 -6.41
CA ALA A 131 10.05 -6.67 -6.18
C ALA A 131 9.44 -5.64 -5.23
N VAL A 132 8.15 -5.32 -5.40
CA VAL A 132 7.38 -4.50 -4.48
C VAL A 132 7.29 -5.13 -3.09
N ALA A 133 7.08 -6.45 -3.02
CA ALA A 133 7.08 -7.18 -1.74
C ALA A 133 8.46 -7.14 -1.05
N THR A 134 9.55 -7.31 -1.79
CA THR A 134 10.92 -7.17 -1.26
C THR A 134 11.20 -5.75 -0.77
N ALA A 135 10.83 -4.73 -1.54
CA ALA A 135 11.00 -3.33 -1.15
C ALA A 135 10.18 -2.99 0.11
N LEU A 136 8.94 -3.47 0.18
CA LEU A 136 8.09 -3.36 1.36
C LEU A 136 8.72 -4.05 2.58
N ALA A 137 9.23 -5.28 2.41
CA ALA A 137 9.84 -6.05 3.48
C ALA A 137 11.09 -5.33 4.02
N ALA A 138 11.94 -4.81 3.12
CA ALA A 138 13.11 -4.03 3.49
C ALA A 138 12.75 -2.72 4.22
N MET A 139 11.76 -1.98 3.72
CA MET A 139 11.32 -0.71 4.33
C MET A 139 10.70 -0.89 5.71
N THR A 140 9.94 -1.97 5.91
CA THR A 140 9.21 -2.23 7.17
C THR A 140 10.01 -3.06 8.17
N GLY A 141 11.10 -3.71 7.74
CA GLY A 141 11.83 -4.69 8.54
C GLY A 141 11.01 -5.95 8.86
N ARG A 142 9.89 -6.17 8.15
CA ARG A 142 8.99 -7.31 8.35
C ARG A 142 9.12 -8.29 7.18
N PRO A 143 9.23 -9.61 7.43
CA PRO A 143 9.24 -10.58 6.35
C PRO A 143 7.90 -10.56 5.60
N HIS A 144 7.96 -10.82 4.29
CA HIS A 144 6.79 -10.92 3.43
C HIS A 144 6.83 -12.22 2.63
N PRO A 145 5.72 -12.99 2.52
CA PRO A 145 5.71 -14.30 1.84
C PRO A 145 6.20 -14.28 0.38
N LEU A 146 5.98 -13.17 -0.31
CA LEU A 146 6.39 -12.96 -1.70
C LEU A 146 7.74 -12.24 -1.87
N ALA A 147 8.41 -11.85 -0.79
CA ALA A 147 9.72 -11.21 -0.90
C ALA A 147 10.78 -12.24 -1.30
N GLN A 148 11.60 -11.88 -2.27
CA GLN A 148 12.80 -12.66 -2.60
C GLN A 148 13.96 -12.24 -1.69
N PRO A 149 14.85 -13.17 -1.31
CA PRO A 149 16.13 -12.81 -0.68
C PRO A 149 16.84 -11.78 -1.56
N ILE A 150 17.32 -10.69 -0.97
CA ILE A 150 18.23 -9.78 -1.66
C ILE A 150 19.54 -10.55 -1.79
N ASP A 151 19.77 -11.16 -2.95
CA ASP A 151 20.95 -11.99 -3.16
C ASP A 151 22.18 -11.08 -3.16
N GLY A 152 22.94 -11.11 -2.06
CA GLY A 152 24.15 -10.30 -1.84
C GLY A 152 25.34 -10.69 -2.74
N ARG A 153 25.10 -11.34 -3.87
CA ARG A 153 26.12 -11.77 -4.84
C ARG A 153 26.02 -10.98 -6.14
N ARG A 154 26.61 -9.79 -6.11
CA ARG A 154 27.47 -9.33 -7.21
C ARG A 154 28.82 -8.92 -6.63
N VAL A 155 29.65 -9.93 -6.42
CA VAL A 155 31.11 -9.79 -6.46
C VAL A 155 31.51 -10.40 -7.79
N VAL A 156 31.89 -9.56 -8.76
CA VAL A 156 33.25 -9.46 -9.34
C VAL A 156 33.37 -8.06 -9.91
#